data_AF-A0A6P1CLT4-F1
#
_entry.id   AF-A0A6P1CLT4-F1
#
_cell.length_a   1.000
_cell.length_b   1.000
_cell.length_c   1.000
_cell.angle_alpha   90.00
_cell.angle_beta   90.00
_cell.angle_gamma   90.00
#
_symmetry.space_group_name_H-M   'P 1'
#
loop_
_entity.id
_entity.type
_entity.pdbx_description
1 polymer ?
#
loop_
_entity_poly.entity_id
_entity_poly.type
_entity_poly.pdbx_seq_one_letter_code
_entity_poly.pdbx_strand_id
1 'polypeptide(L)'
;MLMSELAARTGVPVPTIKYYLREGVLMPGRATSATRAEYGEPHVERIALLKALSGQGLSLAKIKTIVGLIDSPDESLLTALGNATGASPGWANGGAIAVLAA
;
A
#
# COMPACT_ATOMS: atom_id res chain seq x y z
N MET A 1 -0.90 -0.83 -17.61
CA MET A 1 -2.08 0.05 -17.77
C MET A 1 -1.64 1.50 -17.79
N LEU A 2 -2.30 2.36 -18.55
CA LEU A 2 -2.08 3.82 -18.49
C LEU A 2 -2.88 4.48 -17.35
N MET A 3 -2.64 5.76 -17.11
CA MET A 3 -3.36 6.54 -16.09
C MET A 3 -4.88 6.52 -16.31
N SER A 4 -5.35 6.69 -17.55
CA SER A 4 -6.78 6.65 -17.89
C SER A 4 -7.41 5.28 -17.64
N GLU A 5 -6.69 4.20 -17.99
CA GLU A 5 -7.12 2.82 -17.75
C GLU A 5 -7.15 2.50 -16.25
N LEU A 6 -6.15 2.95 -15.49
CA LEU A 6 -6.13 2.81 -14.04
C LEU A 6 -7.31 3.52 -13.38
N ALA A 7 -7.60 4.75 -13.82
CA ALA A 7 -8.76 5.51 -13.34
C ALA A 7 -10.07 4.79 -13.64
N ALA A 8 -10.25 4.30 -14.86
CA ALA A 8 -11.44 3.54 -15.25
C ALA A 8 -11.58 2.25 -14.42
N ARG A 9 -10.49 1.51 -14.24
CA ARG A 9 -10.48 0.22 -13.52
C ARG A 9 -10.75 0.38 -12.03
N THR A 10 -10.23 1.42 -11.40
CA THR A 10 -10.39 1.67 -9.95
C THR A 10 -11.65 2.47 -9.60
N GLY A 11 -12.28 3.09 -10.61
CA GLY A 11 -13.36 4.05 -10.43
C GLY A 11 -12.92 5.32 -9.69
N VAL A 12 -11.62 5.64 -9.71
CA VAL A 12 -11.05 6.83 -9.05
C VAL A 12 -10.66 7.86 -10.11
N PRO A 13 -11.12 9.12 -10.00
CA PRO A 13 -10.75 10.15 -10.96
C PRO A 13 -9.24 10.37 -11.04
N VAL A 14 -8.74 10.65 -12.25
CA VAL A 14 -7.31 10.96 -12.48
C VAL A 14 -6.76 12.04 -11.54
N PRO A 15 -7.48 13.15 -11.24
CA PRO A 15 -7.00 14.14 -10.27
C PRO A 15 -6.74 13.55 -8.87
N THR A 16 -7.59 12.63 -8.41
CA THR A 16 -7.45 11.96 -7.11
C THR A 16 -6.29 10.98 -7.12
N ILE A 17 -6.07 10.25 -8.21
CA ILE A 17 -4.89 9.37 -8.35
C ILE A 17 -3.61 10.22 -8.34
N LYS A 18 -3.57 11.33 -9.06
CA LYS A 18 -2.43 12.27 -9.02
C LYS A 18 -2.23 12.89 -7.64
N TYR A 19 -3.30 13.15 -6.91
CA TYR A 19 -3.23 13.58 -5.51
C TYR A 19 -2.55 12.50 -4.66
N TYR A 20 -2.97 11.24 -4.74
CA TYR A 20 -2.32 10.15 -4.01
C TYR A 20 -0.83 9.97 -4.36
N LEU A 21 -0.47 10.13 -5.64
CA LEU A 21 0.94 10.12 -6.07
C LEU A 21 1.73 11.28 -5.44
N ARG A 22 1.20 12.50 -5.47
CA ARG A 22 1.84 13.69 -4.90
C ARG A 22 2.08 13.55 -3.40
N GLU A 23 1.11 12.99 -2.68
CA GLU A 23 1.18 12.82 -1.23
C GLU A 23 2.04 11.61 -0.81
N GLY A 24 2.50 10.82 -1.79
CA GLY A 24 3.36 9.66 -1.61
C GLY A 24 2.64 8.47 -0.99
N VAL A 25 1.30 8.45 -1.02
CA VAL A 25 0.50 7.32 -0.54
C VAL A 25 0.19 6.30 -1.64
N LEU A 26 0.55 6.60 -2.88
CA LEU A 26 0.52 5.65 -4.00
C LEU A 26 1.92 5.62 -4.62
N MET A 27 2.41 4.42 -4.94
CA MET A 27 3.71 4.26 -5.59
C MET A 27 3.70 4.87 -7.00
N PRO A 28 4.82 5.45 -7.47
CA PRO A 28 4.92 5.95 -8.83
C PRO A 28 4.81 4.79 -9.83
N GLY A 29 4.17 5.06 -10.97
CA GLY A 29 4.17 4.13 -12.09
C GLY A 29 5.56 4.01 -12.72
N ARG A 30 5.78 2.93 -13.48
CA ARG A 30 7.01 2.72 -14.25
C ARG A 30 7.05 3.69 -15.42
N ALA A 31 8.01 4.61 -15.44
CA ALA A 31 8.18 5.53 -16.56
C ALA A 31 8.48 4.76 -17.86
N THR A 32 7.74 5.05 -18.92
CA THR A 32 7.93 4.49 -20.26
C THR A 32 8.31 5.54 -21.30
N SER A 33 8.07 6.82 -21.01
CA SER A 33 8.63 7.96 -21.74
C SER A 33 8.70 9.19 -20.83
N ALA A 34 9.18 10.33 -21.34
CA ALA A 34 9.22 11.59 -20.60
C ALA A 34 7.84 12.03 -20.05
N THR A 35 6.74 11.60 -20.67
CA THR A 35 5.37 12.00 -20.30
C THR A 35 4.46 10.83 -19.96
N ARG A 36 4.94 9.59 -20.04
CA ARG A 36 4.12 8.38 -19.91
C ARG A 36 4.67 7.46 -18.84
N ALA A 37 3.75 6.88 -18.07
CA ALA A 37 4.03 5.87 -17.07
C ALA A 37 3.02 4.72 -17.17
N GLU A 38 3.49 3.53 -16.83
CA GLU A 38 2.68 2.32 -16.73
C GLU A 38 2.40 1.96 -15.27
N TYR A 39 1.16 1.55 -15.03
CA TYR A 39 0.63 1.11 -13.76
C TYR A 39 0.21 -0.35 -13.86
N GLY A 40 0.43 -1.09 -12.77
CA GLY A 40 0.13 -2.52 -12.65
C GLY A 40 -0.86 -2.82 -11.53
N GLU A 41 -1.13 -4.10 -11.29
CA GLU A 41 -2.03 -4.59 -10.24
C GLU A 41 -1.77 -4.02 -8.84
N PRO A 42 -0.50 -3.87 -8.39
CA PRO A 42 -0.22 -3.31 -7.06
C PRO A 42 -0.81 -1.90 -6.88
N HIS A 43 -0.97 -1.13 -7.96
CA HIS A 43 -1.58 0.19 -7.90
C HIS A 43 -3.10 0.11 -7.71
N VAL A 44 -3.75 -0.88 -8.33
CA VAL A 44 -5.19 -1.13 -8.18
C VAL A 44 -5.50 -1.52 -6.75
N GLU A 45 -4.74 -2.47 -6.19
CA GLU A 45 -4.85 -2.93 -4.81
C GLU A 45 -4.62 -1.78 -3.82
N ARG A 46 -3.54 -1.00 -4.02
CA ARG A 46 -3.24 0.16 -3.18
C ARG A 46 -4.37 1.19 -3.23
N ILE A 47 -4.91 1.49 -4.41
CA ILE A 47 -6.04 2.43 -4.55
C ILE A 47 -7.29 1.89 -3.85
N ALA A 48 -7.58 0.59 -3.93
CA ALA A 48 -8.71 -0.02 -3.21
C ALA A 48 -8.57 0.15 -1.69
N LEU A 49 -7.36 -0.05 -1.15
CA LEU A 49 -7.06 0.21 0.26
C LEU A 49 -7.26 1.69 0.63
N LEU A 50 -6.73 2.62 -0.18
CA LEU A 50 -6.90 4.05 0.06
C LEU A 50 -8.38 4.46 0.06
N LYS A 51 -9.20 3.91 -0.85
CA LYS A 51 -10.64 4.14 -0.89
C LYS A 51 -11.33 3.61 0.37
N ALA A 52 -10.99 2.40 0.81
CA ALA A 52 -11.58 1.79 2.00
C ALA A 52 -11.28 2.65 3.24
N LEU A 53 -10.02 3.05 3.44
CA LEU A 53 -9.63 3.89 4.58
C LEU A 53 -10.26 5.29 4.51
N SER A 54 -10.28 5.92 3.33
CA SER A 54 -10.90 7.23 3.14
C SER A 54 -12.43 7.18 3.33
N GLY A 55 -13.08 6.08 2.96
CA GLY A 55 -14.52 5.87 3.16
C GLY A 55 -14.92 5.83 4.63
N GLN A 56 -14.00 5.44 5.52
CA GLN A 56 -14.17 5.49 6.96
C GLN A 56 -13.90 6.88 7.57
N GLY A 57 -13.67 7.91 6.74
CA GLY A 57 -13.44 9.28 7.20
C GLY A 57 -12.03 9.56 7.74
N LEU A 58 -11.06 8.68 7.48
CA LEU A 58 -9.68 8.92 7.90
C LEU A 58 -9.06 10.04 7.08
N SER A 59 -8.33 10.93 7.76
CA SER A 59 -7.51 11.93 7.10
C SER A 59 -6.36 11.27 6.36
N LEU A 60 -5.88 11.91 5.29
CA LEU A 60 -4.78 11.36 4.50
C LEU A 60 -3.50 11.15 5.32
N ALA A 61 -3.25 11.99 6.32
CA ALA A 61 -2.14 11.81 7.25
C ALA A 61 -2.22 10.47 8.00
N LYS A 62 -3.39 10.12 8.53
CA LYS A 62 -3.62 8.82 9.18
C LYS A 62 -3.49 7.67 8.18
N ILE A 63 -4.04 7.83 6.98
CA ILE A 63 -3.91 6.85 5.91
C ILE A 63 -2.43 6.59 5.58
N LYS A 64 -1.62 7.64 5.49
CA LYS A 64 -0.18 7.53 5.23
C LYS A 64 0.54 6.75 6.33
N THR A 65 0.21 7.02 7.60
CA THR A 65 0.74 6.24 8.73
C THR A 65 0.36 4.76 8.63
N ILE A 66 -0.93 4.47 8.41
CA ILE A 66 -1.41 3.09 8.31
C ILE A 66 -0.70 2.35 7.19
N VAL A 67 -0.61 2.96 6.01
CA VAL A 67 -0.02 2.23 4.91
C VAL A 67 1.51 2.15 5.01
N GLY A 68 2.17 3.11 5.67
CA GLY A 68 3.57 2.94 6.05
C GLY A 68 3.79 1.69 6.93
N LEU A 69 2.88 1.42 7.87
CA LEU A 69 2.93 0.20 8.71
C LEU A 69 2.64 -1.08 7.92
N ILE A 70 1.86 -1.00 6.84
CA ILE A 70 1.60 -2.16 5.95
C ILE A 70 2.80 -2.42 5.05
N ASP A 71 3.37 -1.36 4.45
CA ASP A 71 4.49 -1.43 3.52
C ASP A 71 5.80 -1.78 4.25
N SER A 72 5.89 -1.48 5.55
CA SER A 72 7.02 -1.80 6.42
C SER A 72 6.48 -2.22 7.79
N PRO A 73 6.00 -3.47 7.93
CA PRO A 73 5.52 -3.95 9.21
C PRO A 73 6.67 -3.95 10.19
N ASP A 74 6.51 -3.18 11.26
CA ASP A 74 7.40 -3.27 12.41
C ASP A 74 7.17 -4.66 13.02
N GLU A 75 8.16 -5.56 12.85
CA GLU A 75 8.13 -6.91 13.40
C GLU A 75 7.83 -6.91 14.90
N SER A 76 8.32 -5.90 15.64
CA SER A 76 8.10 -5.78 17.08
C SER A 76 6.63 -5.49 17.38
N LEU A 77 6.02 -4.55 16.66
CA LEU A 77 4.60 -4.21 16.80
C LEU A 77 3.71 -5.39 16.37
N LEU A 78 4.02 -6.03 15.25
CA LEU A 78 3.25 -7.16 14.72
C LEU A 78 3.31 -8.35 15.69
N THR A 79 4.48 -8.62 16.24
CA THR A 79 4.67 -9.65 17.28
C THR A 79 3.94 -9.29 18.56
N ALA A 80 4.00 -8.04 19.01
CA ALA A 80 3.30 -7.58 20.21
C ALA A 80 1.77 -7.70 20.07
N LEU A 81 1.21 -7.32 18.92
CA LEU A 81 -0.23 -7.48 18.61
C LEU A 81 -0.62 -8.96 18.53
N GLY A 82 0.20 -9.79 17.89
CA GLY A 82 -0.05 -11.23 17.82
C GLY A 82 -0.05 -11.90 19.20
N ASN A 83 0.89 -11.51 20.07
CA ASN A 83 0.94 -11.98 21.44
C ASN A 83 -0.27 -11.51 22.26
N ALA A 84 -0.70 -10.25 22.09
CA ALA A 84 -1.83 -9.68 22.81
C ALA A 84 -3.18 -10.29 22.40
N THR A 85 -3.32 -10.69 21.13
CA THR A 85 -4.56 -11.30 20.59
C THR A 85 -4.57 -12.83 20.66
N GLY A 86 -3.47 -13.45 21.09
CA GLY A 86 -3.28 -14.91 21.04
C GLY A 86 -3.05 -15.47 19.63
N ALA A 87 -3.06 -14.60 18.61
CA ALA A 87 -2.71 -14.93 17.23
C ALA A 87 -1.20 -14.73 17.04
N SER A 88 -0.38 -15.61 17.61
CA SER A 88 1.07 -15.57 17.34
C SER A 88 1.30 -15.79 15.85
N PRO A 89 2.01 -14.88 15.15
CA PRO A 89 2.28 -15.06 13.73
C PRO A 89 3.13 -16.31 13.51
N GLY A 90 2.79 -17.14 12.51
CA GLY A 90 3.49 -18.41 12.24
C GLY A 90 4.98 -18.30 11.91
N TRP A 91 5.50 -17.08 11.67
CA TRP A 91 6.94 -16.81 11.49
C TRP A 91 7.69 -16.59 12.82
N ALA A 92 6.98 -16.31 13.92
CA ALA A 92 7.56 -16.10 15.24
C ALA A 92 7.90 -17.41 15.98
N ASN A 93 7.28 -18.53 15.58
CA ASN A 93 7.58 -19.86 16.11
C ASN A 93 8.57 -20.59 15.19
N GLY A 94 9.83 -20.15 15.22
CA GLY A 94 11.00 -20.93 14.82
C GLY A 94 11.04 -21.40 13.35
N GLY A 95 11.67 -20.60 12.49
CA GLY A 95 12.25 -21.08 11.23
C GLY A 95 11.92 -20.28 9.98
N ALA A 96 12.29 -19.00 9.91
CA ALA A 96 12.22 -18.26 8.64
C ALA A 96 13.24 -17.11 8.49
N ILE A 97 14.39 -17.13 9.18
CA ILE A 97 15.46 -16.14 8.96
C ILE A 97 16.37 -16.52 7.77
N ALA A 98 15.82 -17.10 6.71
CA ALA A 98 16.63 -17.66 5.61
C ALA A 98 16.41 -17.02 4.22
N VAL A 99 15.52 -16.03 4.06
CA VAL A 99 15.15 -15.55 2.69
C VAL A 99 15.34 -14.03 2.48
N LEU A 100 16.30 -13.40 3.17
CA LEU A 100 16.68 -12.00 2.89
C LEU A 100 18.19 -11.72 2.88
N ALA A 101 19.03 -12.74 2.68
CA ALA A 101 20.48 -12.58 2.53
C ALA A 101 21.03 -13.30 1.27
N ALA A 102 20.42 -13.05 0.11
CA ALA A 102 20.99 -13.39 -1.20
C ALA A 102 21.17 -12.12 -2.03
#